data_AF-A0A0B2UK66-F1
#
_entry.id   AF-A0A0B2UK66-F1
#
_cell.length_a   1.000
_cell.length_b   1.000
_cell.length_c   1.000
_cell.angle_alpha   90.00
_cell.angle_beta   90.00
_cell.angle_gamma   90.00
#
_symmetry.space_group_name_H-M   'P 1'
#
loop_
_entity.id
_entity.type
_entity.pdbx_description
1 polymer ?
#
loop_
_entity_poly.entity_id
_entity_poly.type
_entity_poly.pdbx_seq_one_letter_code
_entity_poly.pdbx_strand_id
1 'polypeptide(L)'
;MEDRLRRHIKILEQMEMISRWIVGMDAGVGRKERAIKRHMRSVFVAKYMHYKKLAKLNIEGKLCRDIKALKSHEYYERKSSRMIECVFKGFKMYGEILELEGIFKKYMHVHECDKYEDFIGRIHELEIKEAGMCGLMYLDELQRYILKVMKARYYRRFKRIRKKCKLNVLNECCIEDFIKRLDERIYEKEGSELYSRVYCVGCSKEVCTNVFRYHVNGSKHMSRAQTTVLYCSRPIVSIKDELKKMLLEVSKELNYIITFAAVKKEKHKKREVPRWLYKKKDLDVEFECEVCGYVCHGWQDFDLHFESECHLKGMKRYGVGLYSKLYWGITRVDTLMRMKARVASEEQKEALEYQEEFEDCEGNVFDKRTYEDLKRNGLV
;
A
#
# COMPACT_ATOMS: atom_id res chain seq x y z
N MET A 1 -43.10 -10.98 9.88
CA MET A 1 -42.57 -11.50 8.59
C MET A 1 -42.44 -10.39 7.56
N GLU A 2 -43.47 -9.55 7.43
CA GLU A 2 -43.55 -8.44 6.47
C GLU A 2 -42.41 -7.40 6.59
N ASP A 3 -42.08 -6.96 7.80
CA ASP A 3 -40.98 -5.99 8.01
C ASP A 3 -39.62 -6.51 7.57
N ARG A 4 -39.38 -7.82 7.69
CA ARG A 4 -38.13 -8.46 7.27
C ARG A 4 -38.01 -8.45 5.75
N LEU A 5 -39.12 -8.68 5.05
CA LEU A 5 -39.19 -8.60 3.59
C LEU A 5 -38.99 -7.15 3.11
N ARG A 6 -39.70 -6.18 3.71
CA ARG A 6 -39.53 -4.74 3.42
C ARG A 6 -38.08 -4.29 3.59
N ARG A 7 -37.42 -4.70 4.68
CA ARG A 7 -35.99 -4.45 4.89
C ARG A 7 -35.12 -5.09 3.81
N HIS A 8 -35.43 -6.32 3.40
CA HIS A 8 -34.64 -7.01 2.38
C HIS A 8 -34.72 -6.31 1.02
N ILE A 9 -35.92 -5.96 0.57
CA ILE A 9 -36.17 -5.21 -0.68
C ILE A 9 -35.36 -3.92 -0.66
N LYS A 10 -35.48 -3.14 0.42
CA LYS A 10 -34.73 -1.88 0.56
C LYS A 10 -33.22 -2.08 0.47
N ILE A 11 -32.66 -3.15 1.06
CA ILE A 11 -31.22 -3.45 0.95
C ILE A 11 -30.82 -3.73 -0.50
N LEU A 12 -31.61 -4.54 -1.22
CA LEU A 12 -31.34 -4.88 -2.61
C LEU A 12 -31.41 -3.65 -3.52
N GLU A 13 -32.41 -2.79 -3.36
CA GLU A 13 -32.52 -1.52 -4.08
C GLU A 13 -31.26 -0.65 -3.86
N GLN A 14 -30.80 -0.50 -2.61
CA GLN A 14 -29.59 0.27 -2.33
C GLN A 14 -28.34 -0.36 -2.98
N MET A 15 -28.25 -1.69 -3.00
CA MET A 15 -27.13 -2.40 -3.63
C MET A 15 -27.15 -2.23 -5.15
N GLU A 16 -28.32 -2.32 -5.77
CA GLU A 16 -28.50 -2.12 -7.21
C GLU A 16 -28.15 -0.69 -7.64
N MET A 17 -28.63 0.32 -6.90
CA MET A 17 -28.26 1.72 -7.14
C MET A 17 -26.74 1.91 -7.14
N ILE A 18 -26.04 1.32 -6.16
CA ILE A 18 -24.57 1.39 -6.08
C ILE A 18 -23.92 0.72 -7.29
N SER A 19 -24.39 -0.47 -7.68
CA SER A 19 -23.85 -1.18 -8.84
C SER A 19 -24.01 -0.37 -10.11
N ARG A 20 -25.18 0.22 -10.35
CA ARG A 20 -25.43 1.11 -11.51
C ARG A 20 -24.48 2.30 -11.50
N TRP A 21 -24.28 2.96 -10.35
CA TRP A 21 -23.31 4.06 -10.25
C TRP A 21 -21.86 3.63 -10.48
N ILE A 22 -21.47 2.44 -10.04
CA ILE A 22 -20.10 1.93 -10.26
C ILE A 22 -19.85 1.61 -11.73
N VAL A 23 -20.83 1.01 -12.41
CA VAL A 23 -20.73 0.63 -13.82
C VAL A 23 -20.79 1.87 -14.73
N GLY A 24 -21.66 2.83 -14.42
CA GLY A 24 -21.81 4.06 -15.19
C GLY A 24 -20.73 5.13 -14.93
N MET A 25 -19.79 4.90 -13.99
CA MET A 25 -18.70 5.85 -13.74
C MET A 25 -17.64 5.78 -14.83
N ASP A 26 -17.41 6.91 -15.49
CA ASP A 26 -16.26 7.12 -16.37
C ASP A 26 -14.92 7.10 -15.60
N ALA A 27 -13.82 7.08 -16.36
CA ALA A 27 -12.48 7.13 -15.80
C ALA A 27 -12.10 8.51 -15.24
N GLY A 28 -12.76 9.59 -15.67
CA GLY A 28 -12.43 10.98 -15.39
C GLY A 28 -11.32 11.54 -16.28
N VAL A 29 -11.42 12.82 -16.63
CA VAL A 29 -10.45 13.56 -17.45
C VAL A 29 -9.46 14.29 -16.54
N GLY A 30 -8.17 13.95 -16.68
CA GLY A 30 -7.10 14.54 -15.88
C GLY A 30 -6.95 13.95 -14.46
N ARG A 31 -5.85 14.29 -13.79
CA ARG A 31 -5.44 13.62 -12.53
C ARG A 31 -6.42 13.85 -11.38
N LYS A 32 -6.92 15.08 -11.23
CA LYS A 32 -7.85 15.46 -10.17
C LYS A 32 -9.14 14.68 -10.28
N GLU A 33 -9.76 14.65 -11.46
CA GLU A 33 -11.02 13.95 -11.67
C GLU A 33 -10.85 12.45 -11.50
N ARG A 34 -9.79 11.86 -12.06
CA ARG A 34 -9.42 10.44 -11.82
C ARG A 34 -9.32 10.12 -10.32
N ALA A 35 -8.71 11.01 -9.53
CA ALA A 35 -8.61 10.82 -8.08
C ALA A 35 -9.98 10.87 -7.39
N ILE A 36 -10.86 11.79 -7.81
CA ILE A 36 -12.23 11.91 -7.30
C ILE A 36 -13.04 10.65 -7.61
N LYS A 37 -13.09 10.22 -8.89
CA LYS A 37 -13.83 9.03 -9.33
C LYS A 37 -13.31 7.77 -8.63
N ARG A 38 -11.98 7.62 -8.47
CA ARG A 38 -11.36 6.51 -7.71
C ARG A 38 -11.79 6.50 -6.24
N HIS A 39 -11.77 7.65 -5.57
CA HIS A 39 -12.22 7.76 -4.18
C HIS A 39 -13.70 7.41 -4.06
N MET A 40 -14.52 7.97 -4.95
CA MET A 40 -15.96 7.74 -5.01
C MET A 40 -16.29 6.25 -5.23
N ARG A 41 -15.64 5.60 -6.19
CA ARG A 41 -15.72 4.14 -6.40
C ARG A 41 -15.36 3.37 -5.15
N SER A 42 -14.29 3.74 -4.45
CA SER A 42 -13.90 3.11 -3.19
C SER A 42 -14.95 3.28 -2.07
N VAL A 43 -15.60 4.44 -2.00
CA VAL A 43 -16.69 4.72 -1.06
C VAL A 43 -17.92 3.88 -1.37
N PHE A 44 -18.32 3.79 -2.64
CA PHE A 44 -19.43 2.98 -3.11
C PHE A 44 -19.21 1.50 -2.87
N VAL A 45 -18.03 0.99 -3.24
CA VAL A 45 -17.65 -0.40 -2.99
C VAL A 45 -17.65 -0.70 -1.49
N ALA A 46 -17.23 0.23 -0.62
CA ALA A 46 -17.37 0.08 0.84
C ALA A 46 -18.83 0.06 1.32
N LYS A 47 -19.71 0.86 0.72
CA LYS A 47 -21.15 0.88 1.03
C LYS A 47 -21.85 -0.39 0.56
N TYR A 48 -21.54 -0.87 -0.64
CA TYR A 48 -22.05 -2.14 -1.16
C TYR A 48 -21.75 -3.30 -0.20
N MET A 49 -20.50 -3.40 0.27
CA MET A 49 -20.13 -4.41 1.28
C MET A 49 -20.86 -4.24 2.61
N HIS A 50 -21.17 -3.01 3.01
CA HIS A 50 -21.97 -2.77 4.20
C HIS A 50 -23.41 -3.28 4.02
N TYR A 51 -24.07 -2.96 2.90
CA TYR A 51 -25.41 -3.47 2.59
C TYR A 51 -25.42 -4.99 2.41
N LYS A 52 -24.40 -5.58 1.77
CA LYS A 52 -24.22 -7.05 1.70
C LYS A 52 -24.16 -7.69 3.09
N LYS A 53 -23.48 -7.04 4.06
CA LYS A 53 -23.47 -7.50 5.46
C LYS A 53 -24.86 -7.37 6.11
N LEU A 54 -25.58 -6.28 5.87
CA LEU A 54 -26.95 -6.09 6.37
C LEU A 54 -27.91 -7.12 5.78
N ALA A 55 -27.77 -7.46 4.49
CA ALA A 55 -28.55 -8.50 3.84
C ALA A 55 -28.40 -9.83 4.57
N LYS A 56 -27.15 -10.24 4.85
CA LYS A 56 -26.85 -11.44 5.62
C LYS A 56 -27.51 -11.41 7.01
N LEU A 57 -27.36 -10.31 7.76
CA LEU A 57 -27.98 -10.18 9.08
C LEU A 57 -29.51 -10.22 9.03
N ASN A 58 -30.13 -9.65 7.99
CA ASN A 58 -31.58 -9.71 7.80
C ASN A 58 -32.05 -11.13 7.47
N ILE A 59 -31.28 -11.88 6.66
CA ILE A 59 -31.52 -13.30 6.37
C ILE A 59 -31.29 -14.16 7.62
N GLU A 60 -30.43 -13.78 8.55
CA GLU A 60 -30.27 -14.47 9.83
C GLU A 60 -31.32 -14.06 10.89
N GLY A 61 -32.20 -13.09 10.59
CA GLY A 61 -33.15 -12.56 11.57
C GLY A 61 -32.53 -11.66 12.65
N LYS A 62 -31.24 -11.34 12.54
CA LYS A 62 -30.47 -10.55 13.52
C LYS A 62 -30.51 -9.04 13.27
N LEU A 63 -31.21 -8.60 12.22
CA LEU A 63 -31.32 -7.17 11.87
C LEU A 63 -32.59 -6.56 12.49
N CYS A 64 -32.40 -5.81 13.58
CA CYS A 64 -33.49 -5.16 14.32
C CYS A 64 -33.64 -3.66 14.03
N ARG A 65 -32.84 -3.09 13.12
CA ARG A 65 -32.83 -1.65 12.83
C ARG A 65 -33.22 -1.37 11.39
N ASP A 66 -33.83 -0.22 11.17
CA ASP A 66 -34.16 0.27 9.84
C ASP A 66 -32.92 0.60 9.00
N ILE A 67 -33.06 0.41 7.70
CA ILE A 67 -32.00 0.67 6.74
C ILE A 67 -32.05 2.13 6.32
N LYS A 68 -30.94 2.83 6.56
CA LYS A 68 -30.72 4.20 6.08
C LYS A 68 -30.53 4.19 4.56
N ALA A 69 -31.30 5.02 3.86
CA ALA A 69 -31.18 5.22 2.43
C ALA A 69 -29.87 5.91 2.06
N LEU A 70 -29.39 5.65 0.84
CA LEU A 70 -28.28 6.38 0.25
C LEU A 70 -28.71 7.82 -0.07
N LYS A 71 -27.77 8.73 0.06
CA LYS A 71 -27.88 10.08 -0.51
C LYS A 71 -27.70 10.04 -2.04
N SER A 72 -28.00 11.13 -2.72
CA SER A 72 -27.85 11.24 -4.18
C SER A 72 -26.40 10.98 -4.65
N HIS A 73 -26.25 10.60 -5.93
CA HIS A 73 -24.95 10.46 -6.59
C HIS A 73 -24.12 11.75 -6.47
N GLU A 74 -24.74 12.90 -6.77
CA GLU A 74 -24.14 14.24 -6.72
C GLU A 74 -23.61 14.59 -5.32
N TYR A 75 -24.31 14.17 -4.25
CA TYR A 75 -23.82 14.33 -2.89
C TYR A 75 -22.47 13.63 -2.69
N TYR A 76 -22.32 12.41 -3.20
CA TYR A 76 -21.08 11.65 -3.07
C TYR A 76 -19.96 12.20 -3.94
N GLU A 77 -20.29 12.71 -5.12
CA GLU A 77 -19.34 13.38 -5.99
C GLU A 77 -18.79 14.64 -5.33
N ARG A 78 -19.66 15.53 -4.85
CA ARG A 78 -19.28 16.75 -4.13
C ARG A 78 -18.47 16.44 -2.87
N LYS A 79 -18.88 15.42 -2.11
CA LYS A 79 -18.14 14.98 -0.91
C LYS A 79 -16.76 14.42 -1.24
N SER A 80 -16.64 13.66 -2.33
CA SER A 80 -15.38 13.10 -2.79
C SER A 80 -14.46 14.19 -3.32
N SER A 81 -14.99 15.13 -4.10
CA SER A 81 -14.26 16.31 -4.58
C SER A 81 -13.66 17.11 -3.43
N ARG A 82 -14.49 17.51 -2.44
CA ARG A 82 -14.01 18.22 -1.24
C ARG A 82 -12.93 17.46 -0.48
N MET A 83 -13.06 16.13 -0.37
CA MET A 83 -12.06 15.29 0.29
C MET A 83 -10.72 15.32 -0.47
N ILE A 84 -10.76 15.13 -1.79
CA ILE A 84 -9.56 15.14 -2.65
C ILE A 84 -8.92 16.51 -2.64
N GLU A 85 -9.69 17.60 -2.75
CA GLU A 85 -9.16 18.95 -2.66
C GLU A 85 -8.55 19.23 -1.29
N CYS A 86 -9.20 18.85 -0.19
CA CYS A 86 -8.67 19.05 1.16
C CYS A 86 -7.32 18.35 1.38
N VAL A 87 -7.12 17.17 0.77
CA VAL A 87 -5.88 16.39 0.92
C VAL A 87 -4.81 16.79 -0.09
N PHE A 88 -5.20 17.06 -1.34
CA PHE A 88 -4.30 17.23 -2.48
C PHE A 88 -4.30 18.65 -3.09
N LYS A 89 -4.79 19.67 -2.36
CA LYS A 89 -4.65 21.08 -2.82
C LYS A 89 -3.17 21.43 -2.96
N GLY A 90 -2.79 21.93 -4.14
CA GLY A 90 -1.41 22.32 -4.46
C GLY A 90 -0.50 21.17 -4.89
N PHE A 91 -0.97 19.92 -4.80
CA PHE A 91 -0.24 18.72 -5.17
C PHE A 91 -0.45 18.39 -6.65
N LYS A 92 0.63 18.13 -7.40
CA LYS A 92 0.58 17.93 -8.86
C LYS A 92 0.12 16.52 -9.24
N MET A 93 0.32 15.56 -8.34
CA MET A 93 0.10 14.15 -8.63
C MET A 93 -1.22 13.62 -8.08
N TYR A 94 -1.97 14.40 -7.28
CA TYR A 94 -3.26 14.01 -6.69
C TYR A 94 -3.24 12.59 -6.08
N GLY A 95 -2.14 12.27 -5.39
CA GLY A 95 -1.93 10.98 -4.73
C GLY A 95 -1.52 9.83 -5.63
N GLU A 96 -1.13 10.06 -6.89
CA GLU A 96 -0.40 9.06 -7.70
C GLU A 96 0.99 8.77 -7.10
N ILE A 97 1.64 9.76 -6.49
CA ILE A 97 2.91 9.63 -5.77
C ILE A 97 2.78 10.31 -4.41
N LEU A 98 3.59 9.92 -3.42
CA LEU A 98 3.73 10.68 -2.18
C LEU A 98 4.59 11.92 -2.46
N GLU A 99 3.97 13.08 -2.35
CA GLU A 99 4.63 14.37 -2.45
C GLU A 99 5.04 14.80 -1.05
N LEU A 100 6.26 14.40 -0.65
CA LEU A 100 6.80 14.61 0.70
C LEU A 100 7.78 15.78 0.78
N GLU A 101 7.97 16.51 -0.32
CA GLU A 101 8.95 17.61 -0.40
C GLU A 101 8.75 18.67 0.68
N GLY A 102 7.51 19.01 1.01
CA GLY A 102 7.19 19.95 2.09
C GLY A 102 7.60 19.44 3.47
N ILE A 103 7.38 18.15 3.75
CA ILE A 103 7.79 17.52 5.01
C ILE A 103 9.32 17.44 5.05
N PHE A 104 9.96 16.98 3.97
CA PHE A 104 11.41 16.91 3.84
C PHE A 104 12.07 18.26 4.13
N LYS A 105 11.65 19.33 3.43
CA LYS A 105 12.21 20.68 3.61
C LYS A 105 12.04 21.20 5.05
N LYS A 106 10.89 20.94 5.67
CA LYS A 106 10.58 21.38 7.04
C LYS A 106 11.44 20.68 8.10
N TYR A 107 11.77 19.41 7.88
CA TYR A 107 12.46 18.55 8.84
C TYR A 107 13.84 18.09 8.34
N MET A 108 14.51 18.86 7.47
CA MET A 108 15.85 18.53 6.97
C MET A 108 16.87 18.26 8.09
N HIS A 109 16.77 18.99 9.21
CA HIS A 109 17.64 18.80 10.38
C HIS A 109 17.38 17.49 11.16
N VAL A 110 16.24 16.84 10.91
CA VAL A 110 15.82 15.58 11.57
C VAL A 110 16.29 14.37 10.75
N HIS A 111 16.30 14.48 9.43
CA HIS A 111 16.66 13.39 8.52
C HIS A 111 18.18 13.33 8.30
N GLU A 112 18.73 12.13 8.11
CA GLU A 112 20.16 11.93 7.80
C GLU A 112 20.48 12.07 6.31
N CYS A 113 19.79 12.99 5.62
CA CYS A 113 19.89 13.14 4.17
C CYS A 113 19.71 14.58 3.74
N ASP A 114 20.61 15.04 2.86
CA ASP A 114 20.57 16.38 2.28
C ASP A 114 19.79 16.42 0.95
N LYS A 115 19.63 15.26 0.30
CA LYS A 115 18.93 15.11 -0.97
C LYS A 115 17.59 14.43 -0.78
N TYR A 116 16.58 14.96 -1.47
CA TYR A 116 15.22 14.41 -1.44
C TYR A 116 15.14 12.98 -2.01
N GLU A 117 15.99 12.64 -2.98
CA GLU A 117 16.02 11.31 -3.59
C GLU A 117 16.45 10.24 -2.57
N ASP A 118 17.50 10.53 -1.80
CA ASP A 118 17.99 9.67 -0.72
C ASP A 118 16.96 9.56 0.41
N PHE A 119 16.28 10.67 0.74
CA PHE A 119 15.18 10.69 1.70
C PHE A 119 14.06 9.72 1.32
N ILE A 120 13.61 9.76 0.07
CA ILE A 120 12.54 8.87 -0.42
C ILE A 120 12.98 7.41 -0.45
N GLY A 121 14.26 7.14 -0.79
CA GLY A 121 14.81 5.78 -0.75
C GLY A 121 14.85 5.19 0.66
N ARG A 122 15.15 6.01 1.67
CA ARG A 122 15.33 5.59 3.06
C ARG A 122 14.13 5.85 3.98
N ILE A 123 13.03 6.42 3.48
CA ILE A 123 11.90 6.80 4.34
C ILE A 123 11.29 5.60 5.10
N HIS A 124 11.39 4.39 4.55
CA HIS A 124 10.93 3.17 5.21
C HIS A 124 11.76 2.77 6.42
N GLU A 125 13.01 3.20 6.50
CA GLU A 125 13.91 2.92 7.61
C GLU A 125 13.56 3.80 8.82
N LEU A 126 12.96 4.98 8.59
CA LEU A 126 12.64 5.98 9.60
C LEU A 126 13.83 6.24 10.53
N GLU A 127 15.02 6.34 9.94
CA GLU A 127 16.21 6.83 10.60
C GLU A 127 16.02 8.30 10.94
N ILE A 128 16.03 8.60 12.23
CA ILE A 128 15.85 9.94 12.76
C ILE A 128 17.06 10.14 13.66
N LYS A 129 17.88 11.16 13.38
CA LYS A 129 18.82 11.67 14.39
C LYS A 129 17.98 11.95 15.62
N GLU A 130 18.39 11.53 16.80
CA GLU A 130 17.63 11.70 18.05
C GLU A 130 17.32 13.19 18.28
N ALA A 131 16.24 13.69 17.66
CA ALA A 131 15.99 15.12 17.44
C ALA A 131 14.91 15.63 18.40
N GLY A 132 14.93 15.12 19.62
CA GLY A 132 13.99 15.46 20.67
C GLY A 132 12.53 15.56 20.19
N MET A 133 11.84 16.65 20.56
CA MET A 133 10.45 16.90 20.11
C MET A 133 10.32 17.16 18.61
N CYS A 134 11.33 17.68 17.92
CA CYS A 134 11.27 17.90 16.47
C CYS A 134 11.10 16.58 15.70
N GLY A 135 11.77 15.51 16.14
CA GLY A 135 11.60 14.17 15.58
C GLY A 135 10.17 13.64 15.75
N LEU A 136 9.57 13.87 16.91
CA LEU A 136 8.17 13.50 17.17
C LEU A 136 7.18 14.30 16.33
N MET A 137 7.44 15.60 16.14
CA MET A 137 6.63 16.46 15.25
C MET A 137 6.70 15.98 13.80
N TYR A 138 7.89 15.60 13.32
CA TYR A 138 8.05 14.96 12.01
C TYR A 138 7.22 13.68 11.89
N LEU A 139 7.35 12.76 12.86
CA LEU A 139 6.60 11.51 12.86
C LEU A 139 5.08 11.74 12.88
N ASP A 140 4.60 12.70 13.67
CA ASP A 140 3.19 13.06 13.74
C ASP A 140 2.68 13.63 12.42
N GLU A 141 3.41 14.56 11.81
CA GLU A 141 3.05 15.17 10.53
C GLU A 141 3.06 14.15 9.39
N LEU A 142 4.06 13.27 9.36
CA LEU A 142 4.13 12.15 8.42
C LEU A 142 2.95 11.19 8.62
N GLN A 143 2.61 10.82 9.86
CA GLN A 143 1.46 9.97 10.15
C GLN A 143 0.16 10.60 9.64
N ARG A 144 -0.06 11.89 9.94
CA ARG A 144 -1.24 12.63 9.49
C ARG A 144 -1.31 12.68 7.97
N TYR A 145 -0.19 12.94 7.30
CA TYR A 145 -0.13 12.96 5.84
C TYR A 145 -0.49 11.59 5.24
N ILE A 146 0.17 10.51 5.69
CA ILE A 146 -0.08 9.16 5.19
C ILE A 146 -1.55 8.79 5.42
N LEU A 147 -2.12 9.04 6.62
CA LEU A 147 -3.52 8.77 6.91
C LEU A 147 -4.47 9.52 5.97
N LYS A 148 -4.18 10.79 5.64
CA LYS A 148 -4.95 11.57 4.66
C LYS A 148 -4.89 10.94 3.28
N VAL A 149 -3.70 10.58 2.80
CA VAL A 149 -3.51 9.90 1.50
C VAL A 149 -4.24 8.57 1.47
N MET A 150 -4.12 7.75 2.52
CA MET A 150 -4.82 6.47 2.62
C MET A 150 -6.33 6.64 2.65
N LYS A 151 -6.85 7.66 3.34
CA LYS A 151 -8.29 7.95 3.36
C LYS A 151 -8.79 8.35 1.98
N ALA A 152 -8.02 9.16 1.25
CA ALA A 152 -8.35 9.63 -0.09
C ALA A 152 -8.23 8.51 -1.14
N ARG A 153 -7.13 7.75 -1.13
CA ARG A 153 -6.84 6.76 -2.19
C ARG A 153 -7.26 5.34 -1.85
N TYR A 154 -7.08 4.93 -0.60
CA TYR A 154 -7.23 3.55 -0.14
C TYR A 154 -8.34 3.41 0.93
N TYR A 155 -9.49 4.06 0.73
CA TYR A 155 -10.53 4.26 1.74
C TYR A 155 -10.95 3.00 2.52
N ARG A 156 -11.10 1.86 1.84
CA ARG A 156 -11.42 0.57 2.48
C ARG A 156 -10.33 0.08 3.42
N ARG A 157 -9.07 0.24 3.02
CA ARG A 157 -7.92 -0.17 3.82
C ARG A 157 -7.67 0.81 4.96
N PHE A 158 -7.81 2.11 4.71
CA PHE A 158 -7.86 3.14 5.74
C PHE A 158 -8.87 2.80 6.85
N LYS A 159 -10.09 2.36 6.51
CA LYS A 159 -11.08 1.92 7.51
C LYS A 159 -10.62 0.72 8.36
N ARG A 160 -9.83 -0.19 7.79
CA ARG A 160 -9.28 -1.35 8.51
C ARG A 160 -8.14 -0.91 9.43
N ILE A 161 -7.22 -0.10 8.93
CA ILE A 161 -6.05 0.39 9.67
C ILE A 161 -6.46 1.33 10.79
N ARG A 162 -7.37 2.28 10.53
CA ARG A 162 -7.90 3.21 11.53
C ARG A 162 -8.52 2.52 12.75
N LYS A 163 -9.03 1.29 12.61
CA LYS A 163 -9.58 0.52 13.74
C LYS A 163 -8.51 -0.15 14.60
N LYS A 164 -7.33 -0.42 14.03
CA LYS A 164 -6.23 -1.12 14.69
C LYS A 164 -5.18 -0.15 15.26
N CYS A 165 -5.06 1.01 14.63
CA CYS A 165 -4.02 2.00 14.90
C CYS A 165 -4.51 3.07 15.87
N LYS A 166 -3.66 3.44 16.85
CA LYS A 166 -3.89 4.62 17.67
C LYS A 166 -3.51 5.85 16.84
N LEU A 167 -4.47 6.76 16.71
CA LEU A 167 -4.30 7.98 15.93
C LEU A 167 -3.59 9.01 16.79
N ASN A 168 -2.60 9.68 16.22
CA ASN A 168 -1.80 10.76 16.79
C ASN A 168 -0.54 10.24 17.52
N VAL A 169 0.61 10.73 17.04
CA VAL A 169 1.91 10.55 17.69
C VAL A 169 2.03 11.54 18.84
N LEU A 170 1.62 12.79 18.59
CA LEU A 170 1.58 13.86 19.59
C LEU A 170 0.16 14.10 20.09
N ASN A 171 0.02 14.22 21.40
CA ASN A 171 -1.20 14.69 22.04
C ASN A 171 -1.08 16.17 22.33
N GLU A 172 -2.22 16.85 22.30
CA GLU A 172 -2.37 18.26 22.58
C GLU A 172 -3.40 18.43 23.71
N CYS A 173 -3.06 19.21 24.74
CA CYS A 173 -4.00 19.62 25.78
C CYS A 173 -3.58 20.95 26.40
N CYS A 174 -4.46 21.54 27.21
CA CYS A 174 -4.09 22.72 27.98
C CYS A 174 -3.11 22.34 29.11
N ILE A 175 -2.40 23.35 29.62
CA ILE A 175 -1.43 23.19 30.69
C ILE A 175 -2.09 22.68 31.97
N GLU A 176 -3.26 23.17 32.36
CA GLU A 176 -3.91 22.71 33.59
C GLU A 176 -4.26 21.22 33.53
N ASP A 177 -4.82 20.78 32.40
CA ASP A 177 -5.13 19.37 32.18
C ASP A 177 -3.87 18.50 32.11
N PHE A 178 -2.78 19.03 31.54
CA PHE A 178 -1.51 18.32 31.52
C PHE A 178 -0.95 18.13 32.94
N ILE A 179 -0.97 19.19 33.76
CA ILE A 179 -0.49 19.14 35.15
C ILE A 179 -1.30 18.13 35.96
N LYS A 180 -2.64 18.13 35.83
CA LYS A 180 -3.52 17.12 36.47
C LYS A 180 -3.13 15.70 36.08
N ARG A 181 -2.88 15.44 34.79
CA ARG A 181 -2.40 14.13 34.31
C ARG A 181 -1.03 13.76 34.85
N LEU A 182 -0.16 14.74 35.06
CA LEU A 182 1.12 14.51 35.71
C LEU A 182 0.93 14.08 37.16
N ASP A 183 0.03 14.75 37.90
CA ASP A 183 -0.33 14.39 39.29
C ASP A 183 -0.91 12.98 39.38
N GLU A 184 -1.79 12.61 38.44
CA GLU A 184 -2.36 11.26 38.36
C GLU A 184 -1.32 10.18 38.03
N ARG A 185 -0.24 10.53 37.32
CA ARG A 185 0.84 9.62 36.90
C ARG A 185 1.96 9.44 37.91
N ILE A 186 1.94 10.14 39.05
CA ILE A 186 3.01 10.10 40.08
C ILE A 186 3.26 8.66 40.62
N TYR A 187 2.37 7.70 40.36
CA TYR A 187 2.46 6.31 40.85
C TYR A 187 2.84 5.24 39.80
N GLU A 188 3.15 5.60 38.54
CA GLU A 188 3.61 4.61 37.54
C GLU A 188 5.15 4.57 37.45
N LYS A 189 5.70 3.42 37.88
CA LYS A 189 7.11 3.06 38.08
C LYS A 189 8.12 3.62 37.05
N GLU A 190 9.30 3.97 37.58
CA GLU A 190 10.57 4.08 36.86
C GLU A 190 10.79 2.82 35.98
N GLY A 191 11.09 3.04 34.70
CA GLY A 191 11.29 1.98 33.70
C GLY A 191 10.42 2.06 32.45
N SER A 192 9.53 3.07 32.34
CA SER A 192 8.74 3.24 31.11
C SER A 192 9.58 3.90 30.00
N GLU A 193 9.64 3.27 28.81
CA GLU A 193 10.29 3.80 27.58
C GLU A 193 9.57 5.05 27.00
N LEU A 194 8.84 5.79 27.83
CA LEU A 194 8.12 6.98 27.40
C LEU A 194 9.06 8.17 27.24
N TYR A 195 8.73 8.99 26.25
CA TYR A 195 9.47 10.21 25.98
C TYR A 195 9.33 11.21 27.15
N SER A 196 10.44 11.57 27.78
CA SER A 196 10.50 12.28 29.07
C SER A 196 10.42 13.81 28.97
N ARG A 197 10.16 14.34 27.78
CA ARG A 197 10.10 15.78 27.51
C ARG A 197 8.79 16.17 26.86
N VAL A 198 8.41 17.43 27.04
CA VAL A 198 7.20 18.05 26.51
C VAL A 198 7.51 19.36 25.82
N TYR A 199 6.64 19.79 24.92
CA TYR A 199 6.81 21.03 24.17
C TYR A 199 5.77 22.04 24.59
N CYS A 200 6.21 23.15 25.16
CA CYS A 200 5.35 24.28 25.46
C CYS A 200 5.15 25.13 24.20
N VAL A 201 3.93 25.22 23.70
CA VAL A 201 3.62 25.97 22.48
C VAL A 201 3.84 27.47 22.69
N GLY A 202 3.36 28.01 23.82
CA GLY A 202 3.54 29.42 24.15
C GLY A 202 5.01 29.83 24.26
N CYS A 203 5.85 28.96 24.83
CA CYS A 203 7.27 29.23 24.96
C CYS A 203 8.10 28.81 23.75
N SER A 204 7.51 28.08 22.80
CA SER A 204 8.19 27.44 21.67
C SER A 204 9.45 26.69 22.10
N LYS A 205 9.37 25.95 23.22
CA LYS A 205 10.52 25.29 23.84
C LYS A 205 10.16 23.93 24.39
N GLU A 206 11.12 23.02 24.25
CA GLU A 206 11.10 21.71 24.88
C GLU A 206 11.58 21.78 26.33
N VAL A 207 10.83 21.14 27.22
CA VAL A 207 11.03 21.16 28.68
C VAL A 207 10.92 19.74 29.21
N CYS A 208 11.79 19.36 30.15
CA CYS A 208 11.69 18.08 30.83
C CYS A 208 10.39 17.99 31.64
N THR A 209 9.69 16.85 31.57
CA THR A 209 8.39 16.65 32.22
C THR A 209 8.44 16.97 33.72
N ASN A 210 9.50 16.55 34.42
CA ASN A 210 9.65 16.77 35.87
C ASN A 210 9.81 18.26 36.25
N VAL A 211 10.31 19.09 35.33
CA VAL A 211 10.56 20.52 35.57
C VAL A 211 9.41 21.38 35.00
N PHE A 212 8.43 20.76 34.34
CA PHE A 212 7.39 21.48 33.62
C PHE A 212 6.50 22.35 34.53
N ARG A 213 6.24 21.92 35.77
CA ARG A 213 5.49 22.75 36.74
C ARG A 213 6.18 24.07 37.05
N TYR A 214 7.50 24.02 37.27
CA TYR A 214 8.31 25.22 37.51
C TYR A 214 8.41 26.10 36.28
N HIS A 215 8.41 25.51 35.08
CA HIS A 215 8.41 26.25 33.83
C HIS A 215 7.16 27.13 33.68
N VAL A 216 5.99 26.59 33.97
CA VAL A 216 4.69 27.30 33.85
C VAL A 216 4.61 28.46 34.84
N ASN A 217 5.13 28.28 36.06
CA ASN A 217 5.13 29.32 37.09
C ASN A 217 6.23 30.38 36.90
N GLY A 218 7.09 30.23 35.88
CA GLY A 218 8.15 31.20 35.58
C GLY A 218 7.60 32.46 34.90
N SER A 219 8.20 33.62 35.22
CA SER A 219 7.84 34.93 34.64
C SER A 219 7.81 34.95 33.10
N LYS A 220 8.72 34.19 32.46
CA LYS A 220 8.79 34.04 30.99
C LYS A 220 7.58 33.31 30.38
N HIS A 221 6.93 32.42 31.14
CA HIS A 221 5.72 31.75 30.69
C HIS A 221 4.47 32.57 31.02
N MET A 222 4.40 33.14 32.23
CA MET A 222 3.25 33.96 32.68
C MET A 222 2.96 35.18 31.80
N SER A 223 3.97 35.72 31.11
CA SER A 223 3.81 36.83 30.15
C SER A 223 3.16 36.42 28.82
N ARG A 224 2.79 35.15 28.62
CA ARG A 224 2.32 34.60 27.34
C ARG A 224 0.89 34.05 27.47
N ALA A 225 0.09 34.27 26.41
CA ALA A 225 -1.33 33.89 26.41
C ALA A 225 -1.61 32.42 26.02
N GLN A 226 -0.64 31.70 25.45
CA GLN A 226 -0.84 30.34 24.96
C GLN A 226 -0.60 29.29 26.05
N THR A 227 -1.65 28.54 26.39
CA THR A 227 -1.64 27.50 27.43
C THR A 227 -1.63 26.08 26.86
N THR A 228 -1.08 25.88 25.67
CA THR A 228 -1.06 24.57 25.00
C THR A 228 0.26 23.83 25.21
N VAL A 229 0.18 22.52 25.47
CA VAL A 229 1.33 21.61 25.58
C VAL A 229 1.18 20.46 24.59
N LEU A 230 2.29 20.11 23.94
CA LEU A 230 2.41 18.88 23.16
C LEU A 230 3.24 17.86 23.93
N TYR A 231 2.79 16.61 23.95
CA TYR A 231 3.51 15.51 24.60
C TYR A 231 3.26 14.19 23.88
N CYS A 232 4.20 13.26 24.03
CA CYS A 232 4.05 11.89 23.54
C CYS A 232 3.65 10.97 24.70
N SER A 233 2.58 10.19 24.53
CA SER A 233 2.12 9.21 25.53
C SER A 233 2.49 7.77 25.19
N ARG A 234 3.34 7.57 24.17
CA ARG A 234 3.68 6.26 23.62
C ARG A 234 5.20 6.15 23.42
N PRO A 235 5.76 4.93 23.51
CA PRO A 235 7.15 4.70 23.13
C PRO A 235 7.41 5.05 21.66
N ILE A 236 8.54 5.72 21.39
CA ILE A 236 8.93 6.13 20.03
C ILE A 236 9.08 4.91 19.12
N VAL A 237 9.61 3.80 19.65
CA VAL A 237 9.79 2.55 18.90
C VAL A 237 8.46 2.03 18.36
N SER A 238 7.41 1.99 19.21
CA SER A 238 6.06 1.57 18.79
C SER A 238 5.49 2.47 17.69
N ILE A 239 5.73 3.78 17.78
CA ILE A 239 5.29 4.75 16.78
C ILE A 239 6.00 4.51 15.45
N LYS A 240 7.34 4.35 15.48
CA LYS A 240 8.15 4.05 14.30
C LYS A 240 7.65 2.77 13.62
N ASP A 241 7.45 1.68 14.36
CA ASP A 241 6.99 0.41 13.80
C ASP A 241 5.60 0.50 13.15
N GLU A 242 4.69 1.25 13.77
CA GLU A 242 3.36 1.50 13.20
C GLU A 242 3.45 2.29 11.89
N LEU A 243 4.29 3.32 11.85
CA LEU A 243 4.54 4.11 10.65
C LEU A 243 5.24 3.31 9.56
N LYS A 244 6.22 2.47 9.89
CA LYS A 244 6.87 1.55 8.94
C LYS A 244 5.83 0.63 8.28
N LYS A 245 4.92 0.05 9.07
CA LYS A 245 3.83 -0.78 8.55
C LYS A 245 2.90 0.01 7.62
N MET A 246 2.57 1.26 7.97
CA MET A 246 1.76 2.13 7.12
C MET A 246 2.48 2.49 5.81
N LEU A 247 3.74 2.89 5.88
CA LEU A 247 4.57 3.20 4.71
C LEU A 247 4.74 1.98 3.81
N LEU A 248 4.98 0.80 4.38
CA LEU A 248 5.04 -0.45 3.63
C LEU A 248 3.71 -0.73 2.90
N GLU A 249 2.58 -0.46 3.55
CA GLU A 249 1.27 -0.65 2.93
C GLU A 249 1.03 0.30 1.77
N VAL A 250 1.38 1.57 1.94
CA VAL A 250 1.23 2.57 0.88
C VAL A 250 2.24 2.31 -0.25
N SER A 251 3.46 1.89 0.08
CA SER A 251 4.52 1.60 -0.90
C SER A 251 4.32 0.32 -1.68
N LYS A 252 3.62 -0.72 -1.18
CA LYS A 252 3.22 -1.86 -2.02
C LYS A 252 2.38 -1.42 -3.22
N GLU A 253 1.49 -0.46 -2.99
CA GLU A 253 0.62 0.10 -4.02
C GLU A 253 1.31 1.18 -4.85
N LEU A 254 2.26 1.91 -4.25
CA LEU A 254 3.05 2.93 -4.94
C LEU A 254 4.25 2.37 -5.67
N ASN A 255 4.88 1.25 -5.30
CA ASN A 255 5.96 0.66 -6.09
C ASN A 255 5.44 0.25 -7.47
N TYR A 256 4.16 -0.12 -7.58
CA TYR A 256 3.50 -0.26 -8.88
C TYR A 256 3.44 1.06 -9.69
N ILE A 257 3.56 2.23 -9.05
CA ILE A 257 3.41 3.57 -9.65
C ILE A 257 4.73 4.38 -9.69
N ILE A 258 5.62 4.23 -8.70
CA ILE A 258 6.98 4.77 -8.61
C ILE A 258 7.83 4.06 -9.63
N THR A 259 7.72 2.74 -9.79
CA THR A 259 8.37 2.03 -10.90
C THR A 259 7.85 2.56 -12.24
N PHE A 260 6.53 2.79 -12.37
CA PHE A 260 5.93 3.38 -13.57
C PHE A 260 6.32 4.85 -13.83
N ALA A 261 6.56 5.65 -12.78
CA ALA A 261 6.94 7.05 -12.85
C ALA A 261 8.45 7.26 -12.97
N ALA A 262 9.26 6.37 -12.40
CA ALA A 262 10.71 6.28 -12.58
C ALA A 262 11.01 5.87 -14.03
N VAL A 263 10.30 4.87 -14.57
CA VAL A 263 10.31 4.51 -16.00
C VAL A 263 9.90 5.71 -16.88
N LYS A 264 8.93 6.52 -16.45
CA LYS A 264 8.57 7.77 -17.15
C LYS A 264 9.60 8.91 -17.03
N LYS A 265 10.34 8.99 -15.91
CA LYS A 265 11.42 9.97 -15.72
C LYS A 265 12.69 9.57 -16.47
N GLU A 266 12.95 8.27 -16.64
CA GLU A 266 14.01 7.76 -17.51
C GLU A 266 13.73 8.05 -18.99
N LYS A 267 12.47 8.09 -19.44
CA LYS A 267 12.13 8.60 -20.79
C LYS A 267 12.59 10.05 -21.04
N HIS A 268 12.87 10.84 -19.99
CA HIS A 268 13.41 12.20 -20.09
C HIS A 268 14.90 12.34 -19.80
N LYS A 269 15.57 11.28 -19.31
CA LYS A 269 17.02 11.20 -19.30
C LYS A 269 17.48 10.50 -20.57
N LYS A 270 17.10 11.07 -21.73
CA LYS A 270 17.82 10.82 -22.99
C LYS A 270 19.26 11.26 -22.74
N ARG A 271 20.09 10.31 -22.28
CA ARG A 271 21.52 10.37 -22.55
C ARG A 271 21.66 10.57 -24.05
N GLU A 272 22.63 11.38 -24.43
CA GLU A 272 22.94 11.80 -25.80
C GLU A 272 23.33 10.58 -26.66
N VAL A 273 22.35 9.74 -27.01
CA VAL A 273 22.53 8.67 -27.97
C VAL A 273 22.38 9.32 -29.35
N PRO A 274 23.41 9.28 -30.21
CA PRO A 274 23.31 9.82 -31.55
C PRO A 274 22.18 9.15 -32.34
N ARG A 275 21.42 9.94 -33.12
CA ARG A 275 20.26 9.46 -33.89
C ARG A 275 20.57 8.27 -34.81
N TRP A 276 21.80 8.16 -35.30
CA TRP A 276 22.23 7.05 -36.16
C TRP A 276 22.35 5.71 -35.42
N LEU A 277 22.56 5.73 -34.09
CA LEU A 277 22.66 4.51 -33.28
C LEU A 277 21.27 3.93 -32.98
N TYR A 278 20.22 4.76 -32.98
CA TYR A 278 18.85 4.31 -32.70
C TYR A 278 18.40 3.24 -33.68
N LYS A 279 18.53 3.50 -34.99
CA LYS A 279 18.15 2.55 -36.05
C LYS A 279 19.08 1.34 -36.18
N LYS A 280 20.33 1.45 -35.71
CA LYS A 280 21.31 0.35 -35.79
C LYS A 280 21.13 -0.67 -34.67
N LYS A 281 20.57 -0.26 -33.53
CA LYS A 281 20.37 -1.08 -32.33
C LYS A 281 18.90 -1.29 -31.97
N ASP A 282 17.98 -0.93 -32.87
CA ASP A 282 16.52 -1.00 -32.66
C ASP A 282 16.04 -0.30 -31.37
N LEU A 283 16.76 0.72 -30.91
CA LEU A 283 16.44 1.51 -29.71
C LEU A 283 15.21 2.42 -29.92
N ASP A 284 14.65 2.44 -31.13
CA ASP A 284 13.39 3.10 -31.49
C ASP A 284 12.18 2.16 -31.36
N VAL A 285 12.39 0.85 -31.27
CA VAL A 285 11.32 -0.15 -31.12
C VAL A 285 11.04 -0.36 -29.63
N GLU A 286 9.78 -0.17 -29.22
CA GLU A 286 9.29 -0.42 -27.85
C GLU A 286 8.87 -1.89 -27.72
N PHE A 287 9.45 -2.59 -26.75
CA PHE A 287 9.11 -3.97 -26.39
C PHE A 287 8.41 -3.98 -25.04
N GLU A 288 7.32 -4.74 -24.93
CA GLU A 288 6.53 -4.89 -23.71
C GLU A 288 6.42 -6.37 -23.31
N CYS A 289 6.58 -6.63 -22.01
CA CYS A 289 6.37 -7.94 -21.40
C CYS A 289 5.18 -7.86 -20.43
N GLU A 290 4.06 -8.48 -20.79
CA GLU A 290 2.83 -8.52 -19.98
C GLU A 290 3.00 -9.34 -18.69
N VAL A 291 3.91 -10.32 -18.68
CA VAL A 291 4.15 -11.21 -17.52
C VAL A 291 4.72 -10.44 -16.32
N CYS A 292 5.64 -9.50 -16.56
CA CYS A 292 6.27 -8.70 -15.49
C CYS A 292 5.98 -7.20 -15.58
N GLY A 293 5.30 -6.75 -16.64
CA GLY A 293 5.04 -5.34 -16.91
C GLY A 293 6.29 -4.54 -17.30
N TYR A 294 7.34 -5.21 -17.76
CA TYR A 294 8.59 -4.58 -18.19
C TYR A 294 8.42 -4.01 -19.60
N VAL A 295 8.84 -2.76 -19.78
CA VAL A 295 8.84 -2.08 -21.08
C VAL A 295 10.22 -1.50 -21.30
N CYS A 296 10.85 -1.83 -22.43
CA CYS A 296 12.15 -1.27 -22.80
C CYS A 296 12.20 -0.94 -24.30
N HIS A 297 13.28 -0.27 -24.70
CA HIS A 297 13.56 0.00 -26.09
C HIS A 297 14.83 -0.74 -26.50
N GLY A 298 14.81 -1.41 -27.64
CA GLY A 298 15.92 -2.25 -28.09
C GLY A 298 15.84 -3.68 -27.57
N TRP A 299 16.20 -4.62 -28.45
CA TRP A 299 16.08 -6.04 -28.20
C TRP A 299 17.08 -6.58 -27.17
N GLN A 300 18.28 -6.00 -27.07
CA GLN A 300 19.32 -6.47 -26.12
C GLN A 300 18.90 -6.29 -24.66
N ASP A 301 18.36 -5.11 -24.32
CA ASP A 301 17.86 -4.83 -22.98
C ASP A 301 16.59 -5.65 -22.69
N PHE A 302 15.80 -5.91 -23.72
CA PHE A 302 14.67 -6.83 -23.59
C PHE A 302 15.16 -8.24 -23.32
N ASP A 303 16.11 -8.79 -24.06
CA ASP A 303 16.55 -10.18 -23.83
C ASP A 303 17.12 -10.38 -22.42
N LEU A 304 17.86 -9.40 -21.90
CA LEU A 304 18.38 -9.42 -20.52
C LEU A 304 17.25 -9.40 -19.46
N HIS A 305 16.07 -8.85 -19.79
CA HIS A 305 14.98 -8.74 -18.82
C HIS A 305 14.46 -10.11 -18.36
N PHE A 306 14.59 -11.16 -19.17
CA PHE A 306 14.12 -12.50 -18.83
C PHE A 306 14.88 -13.12 -17.65
N GLU A 307 16.14 -12.73 -17.44
CA GLU A 307 16.95 -13.15 -16.28
C GLU A 307 16.73 -12.26 -15.05
N SER A 308 16.07 -11.10 -15.22
CA SER A 308 15.90 -10.14 -14.13
C SER A 308 15.03 -10.69 -13.00
N GLU A 309 15.33 -10.29 -11.76
CA GLU A 309 14.50 -10.63 -10.61
C GLU A 309 13.03 -10.19 -10.78
N CYS A 310 12.80 -9.09 -11.51
CA CYS A 310 11.46 -8.57 -11.78
C CYS A 310 10.65 -9.57 -12.62
N HIS A 311 11.27 -10.15 -13.65
CA HIS A 311 10.63 -11.16 -14.48
C HIS A 311 10.38 -12.45 -13.71
N LEU A 312 11.36 -12.90 -12.90
CA LEU A 312 11.20 -14.06 -12.01
C LEU A 312 10.08 -13.87 -10.98
N LYS A 313 9.95 -12.68 -10.38
CA LYS A 313 8.86 -12.34 -9.46
C LYS A 313 7.50 -12.33 -10.18
N GLY A 314 7.45 -11.88 -11.44
CA GLY A 314 6.27 -11.94 -12.31
C GLY A 314 5.83 -13.38 -12.58
N MET A 315 6.77 -14.24 -13.00
CA MET A 315 6.53 -15.67 -13.24
C MET A 315 6.01 -16.40 -12.01
N LYS A 316 6.59 -16.12 -10.83
CA LYS A 316 6.14 -16.69 -9.54
C LYS A 316 4.70 -16.33 -9.21
N ARG A 317 4.23 -15.13 -9.60
CA ARG A 317 2.82 -14.72 -9.40
C ARG A 317 1.83 -15.58 -10.18
N TYR A 318 2.25 -16.13 -11.31
CA TYR A 318 1.48 -17.04 -12.14
C TYR A 318 1.75 -18.52 -11.81
N GLY A 319 2.49 -18.78 -10.73
CA GLY A 319 2.78 -20.11 -10.21
C GLY A 319 3.80 -20.89 -11.03
N VAL A 320 4.73 -20.20 -11.71
CA VAL A 320 5.95 -20.79 -12.28
C VAL A 320 7.09 -20.44 -11.32
N GLY A 321 7.53 -21.40 -10.51
CA GLY A 321 8.38 -21.17 -9.34
C GLY A 321 9.88 -21.10 -9.63
N LEU A 322 10.32 -21.75 -10.71
CA LEU A 322 11.74 -21.89 -11.08
C LEU A 322 11.99 -21.22 -12.44
N TYR A 323 13.11 -20.53 -12.53
CA TYR A 323 13.65 -20.11 -13.82
C TYR A 323 14.01 -21.35 -14.63
N SER A 324 13.41 -21.51 -15.80
CA SER A 324 13.77 -22.55 -16.77
C SER A 324 13.85 -21.93 -18.15
N LYS A 325 14.85 -22.33 -18.94
CA LYS A 325 15.02 -21.90 -20.34
C LYS A 325 13.78 -22.18 -21.20
N LEU A 326 12.93 -23.13 -20.78
CA LEU A 326 11.65 -23.44 -21.40
C LEU A 326 10.69 -22.24 -21.48
N TYR A 327 10.79 -21.30 -20.54
CA TYR A 327 9.93 -20.11 -20.50
C TYR A 327 10.60 -18.86 -21.08
N TRP A 328 11.81 -18.99 -21.65
CA TRP A 328 12.52 -17.87 -22.28
C TRP A 328 11.74 -17.32 -23.48
N GLY A 329 11.69 -16.00 -23.63
CA GLY A 329 10.97 -15.36 -24.74
C GLY A 329 9.45 -15.25 -24.54
N ILE A 330 8.87 -15.78 -23.46
CA ILE A 330 7.43 -15.69 -23.21
C ILE A 330 7.08 -14.35 -22.57
N THR A 331 6.42 -13.49 -23.34
CA THR A 331 6.07 -12.12 -22.93
C THR A 331 4.60 -11.96 -22.56
N ARG A 332 3.71 -12.78 -23.14
CA ARG A 332 2.26 -12.73 -22.93
C ARG A 332 1.80 -13.69 -21.84
N VAL A 333 0.89 -13.23 -20.99
CA VAL A 333 0.34 -14.04 -19.88
C VAL A 333 -0.45 -15.24 -20.41
N ASP A 334 -1.19 -15.07 -21.50
CA ASP A 334 -1.96 -16.15 -22.12
C ASP A 334 -1.07 -17.30 -22.63
N THR A 335 0.02 -16.96 -23.31
CA THR A 335 1.01 -17.96 -23.78
C THR A 335 1.69 -18.65 -22.62
N LEU A 336 2.04 -17.92 -21.55
CA LEU A 336 2.61 -18.50 -20.33
C LEU A 336 1.66 -19.54 -19.70
N MET A 337 0.37 -19.22 -19.60
CA MET A 337 -0.62 -20.13 -19.02
C MET A 337 -0.82 -21.38 -19.87
N ARG A 338 -0.85 -21.25 -21.20
CA ARG A 338 -0.92 -22.40 -22.11
C ARG A 338 0.31 -23.30 -22.00
N MET A 339 1.51 -22.71 -21.98
CA MET A 339 2.75 -23.46 -21.87
C MET A 339 2.82 -24.20 -20.53
N LYS A 340 2.46 -23.53 -19.44
CA LYS A 340 2.39 -24.15 -18.10
C LYS A 340 1.42 -25.33 -18.06
N ALA A 341 0.23 -25.18 -18.65
CA ALA A 341 -0.75 -26.25 -18.70
C ALA A 341 -0.23 -27.45 -19.51
N ARG A 342 0.46 -27.20 -20.63
CA ARG A 342 1.09 -28.23 -21.45
C ARG A 342 2.18 -28.99 -20.71
N VAL A 343 3.13 -28.27 -20.09
CA VAL A 343 4.21 -28.87 -19.29
C VAL A 343 3.63 -29.72 -18.15
N ALA A 344 2.63 -29.20 -17.41
CA ALA A 344 1.99 -29.96 -16.34
C ALA A 344 1.30 -31.24 -16.85
N SER A 345 0.71 -31.21 -18.05
CA SER A 345 0.10 -32.40 -18.67
C SER A 345 1.11 -33.42 -19.18
N GLU A 346 2.27 -32.97 -19.67
CA GLU A 346 3.37 -33.83 -20.09
C GLU A 346 4.00 -34.49 -18.86
N GLU A 347 4.22 -33.73 -17.77
CA GLU A 347 4.68 -34.25 -16.48
C GLU A 347 3.70 -35.28 -15.88
N GLN A 348 2.39 -35.03 -15.99
CA GLN A 348 1.37 -36.00 -15.54
C GLN A 348 1.34 -37.27 -16.39
N LYS A 349 1.50 -37.16 -17.71
CA LYS A 349 1.59 -38.32 -18.60
C LYS A 349 2.82 -39.15 -18.30
N GLU A 350 3.97 -38.50 -18.16
CA GLU A 350 5.22 -39.18 -17.79
C GLU A 350 5.08 -39.87 -16.42
N ALA A 351 4.51 -39.19 -15.42
CA ALA A 351 4.26 -39.79 -14.11
C ALA A 351 3.31 -41.02 -14.15
N LEU A 352 2.32 -41.03 -15.05
CA LEU A 352 1.42 -42.17 -15.24
C LEU A 352 2.12 -43.34 -15.97
N GLU A 353 2.98 -43.06 -16.95
CA GLU A 353 3.80 -44.08 -17.61
C GLU A 353 4.76 -44.77 -16.64
N TYR A 354 5.25 -44.06 -15.62
CA TYR A 354 6.07 -44.62 -14.54
C TYR A 354 5.26 -45.46 -13.52
N GLN A 355 3.93 -45.44 -13.52
CA GLN A 355 3.10 -46.25 -12.62
C GLN A 355 2.62 -47.57 -13.24
N GLU A 356 2.77 -47.76 -14.55
CA GLU A 356 2.43 -49.01 -15.22
C GLU A 356 3.58 -50.01 -15.08
N GLU A 357 3.34 -51.06 -14.28
CA GLU A 357 4.25 -52.19 -14.08
C GLU A 357 4.04 -53.26 -15.17
N PHE A 358 5.13 -53.70 -15.80
CA PHE A 358 5.17 -54.75 -16.83
C PHE A 358 5.98 -55.95 -16.32
N GLU A 359 5.45 -57.15 -16.53
CA GLU A 359 6.13 -58.41 -16.18
C GLU A 359 6.73 -59.06 -17.43
N ASP A 360 7.98 -59.52 -17.35
CA ASP A 360 8.64 -60.29 -18.42
C ASP A 360 8.24 -61.80 -18.38
N CYS A 361 8.77 -62.59 -19.32
CA CYS A 361 8.49 -64.03 -19.36
C CYS A 361 9.15 -64.82 -18.21
N GLU A 362 10.06 -64.22 -17.46
CA GLU A 362 10.77 -64.80 -16.32
C GLU A 362 10.14 -64.40 -14.97
N GLY A 363 9.14 -63.51 -14.98
CA GLY A 363 8.40 -63.04 -13.80
C GLY A 363 9.00 -61.81 -13.12
N ASN A 364 9.91 -61.08 -13.78
CA ASN A 364 10.47 -59.84 -13.25
C ASN A 364 9.59 -58.65 -13.62
N VAL A 365 9.35 -57.77 -12.64
CA VAL A 365 8.49 -56.59 -12.78
C VAL A 365 9.34 -55.34 -13.03
N PHE A 366 9.00 -54.60 -14.09
CA PHE A 366 9.68 -53.37 -14.49
C PHE A 366 8.70 -52.24 -14.76
N ASP A 367 9.10 -51.00 -14.50
CA ASP A 367 8.39 -49.84 -15.03
C ASP A 367 8.38 -49.88 -16.56
N LYS A 368 7.27 -49.46 -17.19
CA LYS A 368 7.05 -49.47 -18.64
C LYS A 368 8.24 -49.00 -19.48
N ARG A 369 8.86 -47.88 -19.12
CA ARG A 369 10.00 -47.31 -19.86
C ARG A 369 11.22 -48.24 -19.83
N THR A 370 11.51 -48.81 -18.67
CA THR A 370 12.60 -49.76 -18.47
C THR A 370 12.35 -51.02 -19.28
N TYR A 371 11.13 -51.54 -19.25
CA TYR A 371 10.74 -52.71 -20.06
C TYR A 371 10.88 -52.45 -21.57
N GLU A 372 10.39 -51.32 -22.08
CA GLU A 372 10.51 -50.97 -23.51
C GLU A 372 11.95 -50.70 -23.96
N ASP A 373 12.78 -50.09 -23.12
CA ASP A 373 14.20 -49.87 -23.39
C ASP A 373 14.97 -51.20 -23.36
N LEU A 374 14.69 -52.09 -22.40
CA LEU A 374 15.31 -53.43 -22.36
C LEU A 374 14.89 -54.28 -23.56
N LYS A 375 13.61 -54.24 -23.95
CA LYS A 375 13.09 -54.91 -25.15
C LYS A 375 13.70 -54.36 -26.44
N ARG A 376 13.87 -53.03 -26.55
CA ARG A 376 14.57 -52.40 -27.69
C ARG A 376 16.04 -52.81 -27.77
N ASN A 377 16.68 -53.04 -26.64
CA ASN A 377 18.06 -53.52 -26.55
C ASN A 377 18.19 -55.05 -26.62
N GLY A 378 17.08 -55.80 -26.71
CA GLY A 378 17.07 -57.26 -26.80
C GLY A 378 17.48 -57.98 -25.52
N LEU A 379 17.29 -57.35 -24.35
CA LEU A 379 17.67 -57.88 -23.04
C LEU A 379 16.52 -58.59 -22.29
N VAL A 380 15.28 -58.44 -22.76
CA VAL A 380 14.06 -59.15 -22.32
C VAL A 380 13.07 -59.29 -23.47
#